data_AF-A0AAV2Z9W7-F1
#
_entry.id   AF-A0AAV2Z9W7-F1
#
_cell.length_a   1.000
_cell.length_b   1.000
_cell.length_c   1.000
_cell.angle_alpha   90.00
_cell.angle_beta   90.00
_cell.angle_gamma   90.00
#
_symmetry.space_group_name_H-M   'P 1'
#
loop_
_entity.id
_entity.type
_entity.pdbx_description
1 polymer ?
#
loop_
_entity_poly.entity_id
_entity_poly.type
_entity_poly.pdbx_seq_one_letter_code
_entity_poly.pdbx_strand_id
1 'polypeptide(L)'
;MSTTAAGTKKSAGASNICWAAYDNNRVLVLGQFISILITCTGIFTQTLNQTYQIQIPVTQSAGNYLLLCLYLVYPAFMYFRDNQYRLEIPLWKYMLLALADVEGNFLVVCAYKYTSISSAMLLDCFTIPMVMLLSALFLNAKYSRCHYVAVLFCLGGISVLVLSDILRDRATQGETPLSSSALYGDFLCLVGSAIYACSNVGQEYLVKKRNRRLEFLGMMGACGFLISSIQVYIFEGETLRNTEWTSSSALCMAGYIFTLFLMYTFTSIFMKSGDAAIFNLSLLTSDFFAVLAARFLFNEQLSSLYFVGFGLIIAGIIIYNQSPPPTTDSTTAVELQEKVELLPTHHM
;
A
#
# COMPACT_ATOMS: atom_id res chain seq x y z
N MET A 1 -17.26 -54.32 33.98
CA MET A 1 -16.72 -53.04 34.51
C MET A 1 -16.36 -52.15 33.33
N SER A 2 -16.55 -50.83 33.43
CA SER A 2 -16.59 -49.93 32.26
C SER A 2 -15.95 -48.57 32.53
N THR A 3 -14.72 -48.40 32.03
CA THR A 3 -13.90 -47.18 31.98
C THR A 3 -12.75 -47.49 30.99
N THR A 4 -12.23 -46.59 30.15
CA THR A 4 -12.32 -45.12 30.10
C THR A 4 -12.25 -44.63 28.65
N ALA A 5 -13.10 -43.69 28.22
CA ALA A 5 -13.07 -43.15 26.84
C ALA A 5 -13.57 -41.68 26.74
N ALA A 6 -12.94 -40.76 27.47
CA ALA A 6 -13.41 -39.36 27.62
C ALA A 6 -12.36 -38.27 27.33
N GLY A 7 -11.23 -38.59 26.68
CA GLY A 7 -10.09 -37.67 26.54
C GLY A 7 -10.08 -36.77 25.30
N THR A 8 -10.54 -37.25 24.13
CA THR A 8 -10.09 -36.70 22.83
C THR A 8 -10.97 -35.61 22.20
N LYS A 9 -12.22 -35.42 22.63
CA LYS A 9 -13.15 -34.48 21.96
C LYS A 9 -12.92 -32.98 22.23
N LYS A 10 -12.15 -32.60 23.25
CA LYS A 10 -11.97 -31.17 23.61
C LYS A 10 -10.94 -30.42 22.75
N SER A 11 -9.92 -31.10 22.20
CA SER A 11 -8.83 -30.45 21.45
C SER A 11 -9.28 -29.93 20.07
N ALA A 12 -10.06 -30.74 19.33
CA ALA A 12 -10.52 -30.41 17.98
C ALA A 12 -11.51 -29.21 17.94
N GLY A 13 -12.25 -28.97 19.01
CA GLY A 13 -13.13 -27.79 19.10
C GLY A 13 -12.33 -26.49 19.15
N ALA A 14 -11.25 -26.45 19.95
CA ALA A 14 -10.41 -25.27 20.09
C ALA A 14 -9.64 -24.93 18.80
N SER A 15 -9.09 -25.93 18.10
CA SER A 15 -8.47 -25.71 16.79
C SER A 15 -9.47 -25.13 15.79
N ASN A 16 -10.67 -25.72 15.68
CA ASN A 16 -11.62 -25.34 14.65
C ASN A 16 -12.23 -23.96 14.90
N ILE A 17 -12.41 -23.56 16.16
CA ILE A 17 -12.79 -22.18 16.54
C ILE A 17 -11.65 -21.21 16.20
N CYS A 18 -10.38 -21.58 16.46
CA CYS A 18 -9.24 -20.73 16.15
C CYS A 18 -9.04 -20.57 14.63
N TRP A 19 -9.23 -21.62 13.84
CA TRP A 19 -9.18 -21.56 12.37
C TRP A 19 -10.34 -20.74 11.79
N ALA A 20 -11.57 -20.91 12.30
CA ALA A 20 -12.71 -20.10 11.86
C ALA A 20 -12.56 -18.61 12.22
N ALA A 21 -12.06 -18.31 13.42
CA ALA A 21 -11.73 -16.94 13.82
C ALA A 21 -10.53 -16.36 13.04
N TYR A 22 -9.59 -17.21 12.63
CA TYR A 22 -8.48 -16.83 11.76
C TYR A 22 -8.99 -16.45 10.37
N ASP A 23 -9.71 -17.33 9.65
CA ASP A 23 -10.19 -16.98 8.30
C ASP A 23 -11.11 -15.76 8.30
N ASN A 24 -12.01 -15.62 9.29
CA ASN A 24 -12.89 -14.46 9.41
C ASN A 24 -12.14 -13.13 9.69
N ASN A 25 -10.93 -13.19 10.25
CA ASN A 25 -10.08 -12.01 10.52
C ASN A 25 -8.81 -11.95 9.65
N ARG A 26 -8.64 -12.88 8.69
CA ARG A 26 -7.39 -13.10 7.96
C ARG A 26 -6.94 -11.90 7.14
N VAL A 27 -7.90 -11.18 6.57
CA VAL A 27 -7.66 -9.92 5.84
C VAL A 27 -7.09 -8.86 6.79
N LEU A 28 -7.66 -8.69 7.99
CA LEU A 28 -7.19 -7.73 8.99
C LEU A 28 -5.79 -8.07 9.50
N VAL A 29 -5.54 -9.33 9.86
CA VAL A 29 -4.21 -9.79 10.33
C VAL A 29 -3.15 -9.57 9.25
N LEU A 30 -3.47 -9.88 7.99
CA LEU A 30 -2.56 -9.67 6.86
C LEU A 30 -2.33 -8.18 6.57
N GLY A 31 -3.37 -7.34 6.66
CA GLY A 31 -3.25 -5.89 6.51
C GLY A 31 -2.35 -5.26 7.58
N GLN A 32 -2.48 -5.68 8.84
CA GLN A 32 -1.62 -5.24 9.93
C GLN A 32 -0.18 -5.73 9.77
N PHE A 33 0.04 -6.95 9.26
CA PHE A 33 1.38 -7.43 8.94
C PHE A 33 2.03 -6.63 7.80
N ILE A 34 1.27 -6.28 6.76
CA ILE A 34 1.73 -5.39 5.68
C ILE A 34 2.07 -4.00 6.23
N SER A 35 1.24 -3.45 7.12
CA SER A 35 1.49 -2.17 7.78
C SER A 35 2.84 -2.15 8.51
N ILE A 36 3.17 -3.22 9.25
CA ILE A 36 4.48 -3.40 9.89
C ILE A 36 5.63 -3.44 8.85
N LEU A 37 5.44 -4.10 7.70
CA LEU A 37 6.45 -4.11 6.63
C LEU A 37 6.70 -2.69 6.06
N ILE A 38 5.66 -1.86 5.90
CA ILE A 38 5.80 -0.47 5.47
C ILE A 38 6.52 0.38 6.54
N THR A 39 6.17 0.22 7.81
CA THR A 39 6.90 0.89 8.91
C THR A 39 8.38 0.49 8.91
N CYS A 40 8.70 -0.78 8.66
CA CYS A 40 10.08 -1.26 8.52
C CYS A 40 10.80 -0.67 7.30
N THR A 41 10.16 -0.52 6.14
CA THR A 41 10.78 0.18 4.99
C THR A 41 11.04 1.65 5.29
N GLY A 42 10.15 2.31 6.04
CA GLY A 42 10.36 3.66 6.58
C GLY A 42 11.62 3.75 7.45
N ILE A 43 11.77 2.83 8.41
CA ILE A 43 12.96 2.75 9.28
C ILE A 43 14.24 2.52 8.46
N PHE A 44 14.24 1.62 7.48
CA PHE A 44 15.43 1.37 6.64
C PHE A 44 15.80 2.59 5.78
N THR A 45 14.85 3.24 5.11
CA THR A 45 15.16 4.41 4.27
C THR A 45 15.59 5.61 5.12
N GLN A 46 14.96 5.83 6.28
CA GLN A 46 15.37 6.88 7.21
C GLN A 46 16.76 6.62 7.81
N THR A 47 17.09 5.38 8.13
CA THR A 47 18.45 4.99 8.57
C THR A 47 19.48 5.28 7.47
N LEU A 48 19.15 4.97 6.20
CA LEU A 48 20.01 5.26 5.04
C LEU A 48 20.23 6.77 4.86
N ASN A 49 19.15 7.57 4.95
CA ASN A 49 19.17 9.02 4.82
C ASN A 49 19.91 9.72 5.97
N GLN A 50 19.68 9.32 7.23
CA GLN A 50 20.23 10.01 8.41
C GLN A 50 21.62 9.50 8.83
N THR A 51 21.83 8.18 8.87
CA THR A 51 23.10 7.59 9.37
C THR A 51 24.18 7.56 8.30
N TYR A 52 23.80 7.28 7.05
CA TYR A 52 24.74 7.11 5.94
C TYR A 52 24.72 8.26 4.93
N GLN A 53 23.78 9.22 5.05
CA GLN A 53 23.61 10.36 4.13
C GLN A 53 23.35 9.95 2.65
N ILE A 54 22.80 8.76 2.44
CA ILE A 54 22.55 8.17 1.11
C ILE A 54 21.06 8.31 0.76
N GLN A 55 20.72 9.30 -0.07
CA GLN A 55 19.35 9.62 -0.49
C GLN A 55 19.07 9.12 -1.92
N ILE A 56 18.64 7.86 -2.04
CA ILE A 56 18.32 7.20 -3.33
C ILE A 56 17.01 6.38 -3.31
N PRO A 57 15.86 7.01 -3.00
CA PRO A 57 14.55 6.35 -2.91
C PRO A 57 14.04 5.72 -4.23
N VAL A 58 14.42 6.21 -5.40
CA VAL A 58 14.04 5.58 -6.68
C VAL A 58 14.85 4.29 -6.87
N THR A 59 16.14 4.28 -6.54
CA THR A 59 17.00 3.10 -6.59
C THR A 59 16.53 2.02 -5.62
N GLN A 60 16.10 2.43 -4.41
CA GLN A 60 15.43 1.58 -3.44
C GLN A 60 14.20 0.86 -4.03
N SER A 61 13.31 1.59 -4.70
CA SER A 61 12.11 1.02 -5.33
C SER A 61 12.43 0.20 -6.59
N ALA A 62 13.41 0.61 -7.39
CA ALA A 62 13.90 -0.17 -8.54
C ALA A 62 14.42 -1.55 -8.11
N GLY A 63 15.12 -1.63 -6.98
CA GLY A 63 15.55 -2.91 -6.39
C GLY A 63 14.39 -3.84 -6.02
N ASN A 64 13.28 -3.29 -5.51
CA ASN A 64 12.05 -4.07 -5.27
C ASN A 64 11.46 -4.61 -6.58
N TYR A 65 11.25 -3.76 -7.59
CA TYR A 65 10.70 -4.21 -8.88
C TYR A 65 11.61 -5.27 -9.55
N LEU A 66 12.93 -5.16 -9.41
CA LEU A 66 13.89 -6.16 -9.87
C LEU A 66 13.74 -7.52 -9.14
N LEU A 67 13.47 -7.54 -7.83
CA LEU A 67 13.14 -8.78 -7.13
C LEU A 67 11.77 -9.34 -7.54
N LEU A 68 10.78 -8.48 -7.82
CA LEU A 68 9.47 -8.92 -8.29
C LEU A 68 9.54 -9.63 -9.66
N CYS A 69 10.53 -9.30 -10.51
CA CYS A 69 10.82 -10.05 -11.75
C CYS A 69 11.08 -11.55 -11.52
N LEU A 70 11.49 -11.99 -10.32
CA LEU A 70 11.66 -13.41 -9.99
C LEU A 70 10.35 -14.20 -10.15
N TYR A 71 9.19 -13.54 -10.01
CA TYR A 71 7.89 -14.16 -10.26
C TYR A 71 7.63 -14.51 -11.74
N LEU A 72 8.39 -13.96 -12.69
CA LEU A 72 8.34 -14.37 -14.10
C LEU A 72 9.09 -15.68 -14.39
N VAL A 73 9.96 -16.17 -13.49
CA VAL A 73 10.77 -17.39 -13.76
C VAL A 73 9.89 -18.61 -14.02
N TYR A 74 8.81 -18.79 -13.26
CA TYR A 74 7.88 -19.92 -13.45
C TYR A 74 7.03 -19.78 -14.74
N PRO A 75 6.35 -18.64 -15.00
CA PRO A 75 5.72 -18.37 -16.31
C PRO A 75 6.67 -18.55 -17.51
N ALA A 76 7.90 -18.06 -17.42
CA ALA A 76 8.90 -18.18 -18.50
C ALA A 76 9.33 -19.64 -18.71
N PHE A 77 9.54 -20.42 -17.64
CA PHE A 77 9.83 -21.85 -17.75
C PHE A 77 8.69 -22.62 -18.44
N MET A 78 7.44 -22.34 -18.08
CA MET A 78 6.26 -22.93 -18.75
C MET A 78 6.15 -22.48 -20.22
N TYR A 79 6.49 -21.23 -20.53
CA TYR A 79 6.54 -20.73 -21.90
C TYR A 79 7.57 -21.50 -22.75
N PHE A 80 8.82 -21.57 -22.28
CA PHE A 80 9.90 -22.23 -23.03
C PHE A 80 9.74 -23.75 -23.14
N ARG A 81 9.16 -24.43 -22.13
CA ARG A 81 9.00 -25.89 -22.16
C ARG A 81 7.79 -26.34 -22.97
N ASP A 82 6.62 -25.73 -22.76
CA ASP A 82 5.35 -26.24 -23.25
C ASP A 82 4.71 -25.38 -24.37
N ASN A 83 5.23 -24.17 -24.58
CA ASN A 83 4.69 -23.15 -25.51
C ASN A 83 3.19 -22.82 -25.29
N GLN A 84 2.64 -23.18 -24.12
CA GLN A 84 1.24 -22.94 -23.74
C GLN A 84 1.03 -21.56 -23.10
N TYR A 85 2.08 -20.92 -22.58
CA TYR A 85 1.94 -19.75 -21.73
C TYR A 85 1.64 -18.47 -22.53
N ARG A 86 0.36 -18.19 -22.75
CA ARG A 86 -0.08 -16.91 -23.34
C ARG A 86 -0.43 -15.89 -22.27
N LEU A 87 0.19 -14.71 -22.37
CA LEU A 87 -0.22 -13.49 -21.66
C LEU A 87 -1.67 -13.19 -22.00
N GLU A 88 -2.52 -13.15 -20.97
CA GLU A 88 -3.97 -12.97 -21.15
C GLU A 88 -4.38 -11.50 -21.08
N ILE A 89 -3.61 -10.72 -20.32
CA ILE A 89 -3.72 -9.27 -20.20
C ILE A 89 -2.66 -8.66 -21.13
N PRO A 90 -3.04 -7.75 -22.05
CA PRO A 90 -2.07 -7.16 -22.97
C PRO A 90 -1.08 -6.27 -22.22
N LEU A 91 0.20 -6.33 -22.60
CA LEU A 91 1.32 -5.72 -21.88
C LEU A 91 1.13 -4.24 -21.55
N TRP A 92 0.44 -3.47 -22.41
CA TRP A 92 0.16 -2.05 -22.16
C TRP A 92 -0.63 -1.79 -20.86
N LYS A 93 -1.44 -2.74 -20.39
CA LYS A 93 -2.17 -2.62 -19.13
C LYS A 93 -1.27 -2.82 -17.92
N TYR A 94 -0.32 -3.77 -17.99
CA TYR A 94 0.72 -3.92 -16.97
C TYR A 94 1.67 -2.71 -16.96
N MET A 95 2.06 -2.19 -18.14
CA MET A 95 2.84 -0.95 -18.25
C MET A 95 2.12 0.26 -17.66
N LEU A 96 0.84 0.47 -17.97
CA LEU A 96 0.07 1.60 -17.42
C LEU A 96 -0.11 1.50 -15.90
N LEU A 97 -0.29 0.28 -15.37
CA LEU A 97 -0.44 0.07 -13.94
C LEU A 97 0.89 0.24 -13.20
N ALA A 98 1.98 -0.29 -13.74
CA ALA A 98 3.32 -0.08 -13.19
C ALA A 98 3.77 1.39 -13.29
N LEU A 99 3.33 2.13 -14.32
CA LEU A 99 3.55 3.58 -14.40
C LEU A 99 2.80 4.31 -13.28
N ALA A 100 1.53 3.97 -13.02
CA ALA A 100 0.80 4.53 -11.88
C ALA A 100 1.45 4.17 -10.53
N ASP A 101 1.93 2.94 -10.38
CA ASP A 101 2.60 2.49 -9.16
C ASP A 101 3.91 3.27 -8.91
N VAL A 102 4.76 3.38 -9.92
CA VAL A 102 6.06 4.08 -9.85
C VAL A 102 5.87 5.58 -9.67
N GLU A 103 5.03 6.23 -10.49
CA GLU A 103 4.83 7.69 -10.43
C GLU A 103 4.06 8.12 -9.17
N GLY A 104 3.11 7.32 -8.68
CA GLY A 104 2.43 7.59 -7.41
C GLY A 104 3.40 7.66 -6.23
N ASN A 105 4.27 6.65 -6.10
CA ASN A 105 5.33 6.63 -5.10
C ASN A 105 6.36 7.76 -5.31
N PHE A 106 6.77 8.02 -6.57
CA PHE A 106 7.76 9.05 -6.90
C PHE A 106 7.28 10.47 -6.57
N LEU A 107 6.00 10.77 -6.78
CA LEU A 107 5.42 12.08 -6.46
C LEU A 107 5.34 12.33 -4.95
N VAL A 108 4.99 11.32 -4.14
CA VAL A 108 5.04 11.41 -2.67
C VAL A 108 6.48 11.55 -2.18
N VAL A 109 7.44 10.83 -2.78
CA VAL A 109 8.88 11.00 -2.50
C VAL A 109 9.37 12.42 -2.86
N CYS A 110 8.88 13.01 -3.94
CA CYS A 110 9.14 14.41 -4.29
C CYS A 110 8.48 15.38 -3.29
N ALA A 111 7.30 15.07 -2.76
CA ALA A 111 6.61 15.90 -1.78
C ALA A 111 7.42 16.09 -0.48
N TYR A 112 8.14 15.06 -0.01
CA TYR A 112 9.02 15.15 1.17
C TYR A 112 10.16 16.20 1.05
N LYS A 113 10.44 16.73 -0.15
CA LYS A 113 11.39 17.84 -0.35
C LYS A 113 10.80 19.21 -0.04
N TYR A 114 9.48 19.29 0.15
CA TYR A 114 8.72 20.54 0.18
C TYR A 114 7.69 20.62 1.33
N THR A 115 7.09 19.49 1.73
CA THR A 115 6.20 19.37 2.90
C THR A 115 6.79 18.40 3.94
N SER A 116 6.28 18.42 5.17
CA SER A 116 6.81 17.58 6.25
C SER A 116 6.42 16.10 6.08
N ILE A 117 7.20 15.17 6.66
CA ILE A 117 6.84 13.74 6.66
C ILE A 117 5.47 13.56 7.33
N SER A 118 5.25 14.24 8.47
CA SER A 118 3.98 14.26 9.18
C SER A 118 2.81 14.79 8.33
N SER A 119 3.03 15.82 7.50
CA SER A 119 2.00 16.35 6.59
C SER A 119 1.68 15.33 5.49
N ALA A 120 2.70 14.84 4.78
CA ALA A 120 2.55 13.91 3.67
C ALA A 120 1.83 12.59 4.06
N MET A 121 2.18 11.99 5.21
CA MET A 121 1.53 10.75 5.67
C MET A 121 0.02 10.93 5.93
N LEU A 122 -0.41 12.10 6.42
CA LEU A 122 -1.84 12.37 6.62
C LEU A 122 -2.55 12.89 5.37
N LEU A 123 -1.81 13.43 4.41
CA LEU A 123 -2.36 13.74 3.08
C LEU A 123 -2.54 12.46 2.24
N ASP A 124 -1.73 11.41 2.42
CA ASP A 124 -1.93 10.12 1.74
C ASP A 124 -3.19 9.37 2.19
N CYS A 125 -3.79 9.77 3.31
CA CYS A 125 -5.16 9.37 3.66
C CYS A 125 -6.19 9.74 2.56
N PHE A 126 -5.85 10.65 1.62
CA PHE A 126 -6.63 10.95 0.41
C PHE A 126 -6.76 9.76 -0.55
N THR A 127 -5.83 8.80 -0.48
CA THR A 127 -5.91 7.53 -1.22
C THR A 127 -7.20 6.78 -0.88
N ILE A 128 -7.75 6.88 0.34
CA ILE A 128 -9.03 6.21 0.71
C ILE A 128 -10.23 6.76 -0.09
N PRO A 129 -10.56 8.08 -0.06
CA PRO A 129 -11.57 8.67 -0.96
C PRO A 129 -11.39 8.32 -2.44
N MET A 130 -10.15 8.37 -2.94
CA MET A 130 -9.87 8.10 -4.36
C MET A 130 -10.06 6.64 -4.71
N VAL A 131 -9.60 5.70 -3.89
CA VAL A 131 -9.84 4.25 -4.06
C VAL A 131 -11.33 3.93 -4.04
N MET A 132 -12.10 4.51 -3.11
CA MET A 132 -13.56 4.29 -3.06
C MET A 132 -14.26 4.78 -4.33
N LEU A 133 -13.90 5.97 -4.82
CA LEU A 133 -14.44 6.53 -6.06
C LEU A 133 -14.09 5.63 -7.26
N LEU A 134 -12.82 5.22 -7.38
CA LEU A 134 -12.34 4.39 -8.48
C LEU A 134 -12.92 2.97 -8.44
N SER A 135 -13.04 2.33 -7.27
CA SER A 135 -13.68 1.01 -7.15
C SER A 135 -15.20 1.05 -7.39
N ALA A 136 -15.88 2.15 -7.05
CA ALA A 136 -17.27 2.36 -7.43
C ALA A 136 -17.43 2.48 -8.96
N LEU A 137 -16.52 3.19 -9.63
CA LEU A 137 -16.57 3.43 -11.08
C LEU A 137 -16.09 2.25 -11.95
N PHE A 138 -15.07 1.50 -11.49
CA PHE A 138 -14.41 0.46 -12.30
C PHE A 138 -14.70 -0.99 -11.87
N LEU A 139 -15.16 -1.22 -10.63
CA LEU A 139 -15.54 -2.55 -10.13
C LEU A 139 -17.01 -2.64 -9.66
N ASN A 140 -17.81 -1.59 -9.88
CA ASN A 140 -19.20 -1.47 -9.41
C ASN A 140 -19.36 -1.65 -7.88
N ALA A 141 -18.33 -1.32 -7.09
CA ALA A 141 -18.35 -1.52 -5.64
C ALA A 141 -19.46 -0.69 -4.97
N LYS A 142 -20.32 -1.36 -4.19
CA LYS A 142 -21.50 -0.75 -3.56
C LYS A 142 -21.17 -0.35 -2.11
N TYR A 143 -21.14 0.96 -1.86
CA TYR A 143 -20.81 1.53 -0.55
C TYR A 143 -22.07 1.94 0.24
N SER A 144 -22.11 1.62 1.54
CA SER A 144 -23.11 2.12 2.48
C SER A 144 -23.03 3.65 2.67
N ARG A 145 -24.14 4.28 3.09
CA ARG A 145 -24.19 5.71 3.47
C ARG A 145 -23.10 6.08 4.49
N CYS A 146 -22.79 5.18 5.42
CA CYS A 146 -21.75 5.38 6.43
C CYS A 146 -20.34 5.55 5.81
N HIS A 147 -20.01 4.84 4.72
CA HIS A 147 -18.74 5.03 4.01
C HIS A 147 -18.64 6.44 3.38
N TYR A 148 -19.73 6.99 2.86
CA TYR A 148 -19.74 8.36 2.35
C TYR A 148 -19.56 9.39 3.48
N VAL A 149 -20.11 9.14 4.66
CA VAL A 149 -19.84 9.97 5.86
C VAL A 149 -18.36 9.88 6.25
N ALA A 150 -17.76 8.69 6.25
CA ALA A 150 -16.33 8.52 6.53
C ALA A 150 -15.45 9.34 5.56
N VAL A 151 -15.77 9.33 4.26
CA VAL A 151 -15.07 10.16 3.25
C VAL A 151 -15.15 11.65 3.56
N LEU A 152 -16.31 12.16 3.99
CA LEU A 152 -16.46 13.57 4.37
C LEU A 152 -15.58 13.93 5.58
N PHE A 153 -15.43 13.03 6.56
CA PHE A 153 -14.52 13.22 7.68
C PHE A 153 -13.05 13.24 7.25
N CYS A 154 -12.62 12.31 6.39
CA CYS A 154 -11.25 12.29 5.86
C CYS A 154 -10.93 13.55 5.03
N LEU A 155 -11.82 13.95 4.11
CA LEU A 155 -11.66 15.16 3.30
C LEU A 155 -11.64 16.44 4.16
N GLY A 156 -12.45 16.48 5.23
CA GLY A 156 -12.41 17.55 6.22
C GLY A 156 -11.07 17.63 6.96
N GLY A 157 -10.53 16.48 7.38
CA GLY A 157 -9.22 16.41 8.02
C GLY A 157 -8.07 16.86 7.12
N ILE A 158 -8.04 16.39 5.87
CA ILE A 158 -7.08 16.82 4.84
C ILE A 158 -7.17 18.33 4.60
N SER A 159 -8.39 18.89 4.53
CA SER A 159 -8.60 20.33 4.35
C SER A 159 -8.06 21.16 5.53
N VAL A 160 -8.17 20.65 6.76
CA VAL A 160 -7.60 21.28 7.97
C VAL A 160 -6.07 21.20 7.99
N LEU A 161 -5.47 20.13 7.45
CA LEU A 161 -4.01 19.97 7.37
C LEU A 161 -3.40 20.95 6.36
N VAL A 162 -3.92 21.01 5.13
CA VAL A 162 -3.47 21.99 4.13
C VAL A 162 -3.67 23.43 4.63
N LEU A 163 -4.77 23.71 5.34
CA LEU A 163 -4.98 25.01 5.98
C LEU A 163 -3.96 25.29 7.11
N SER A 164 -3.59 24.28 7.90
CA SER A 164 -2.55 24.39 8.93
C SER A 164 -1.21 24.79 8.32
N ASP A 165 -0.80 24.16 7.22
CA ASP A 165 0.50 24.45 6.59
C ASP A 165 0.51 25.80 5.85
N ILE A 166 -0.60 26.21 5.23
CA ILE A 166 -0.79 27.60 4.73
C ILE A 166 -0.66 28.63 5.86
N LEU A 167 -1.24 28.37 7.03
CA LEU A 167 -1.17 29.28 8.18
C LEU A 167 0.23 29.28 8.81
N ARG A 168 0.94 28.14 8.82
CA ARG A 168 2.32 28.02 9.28
C ARG A 168 3.28 28.84 8.41
N ASP A 169 3.22 28.68 7.08
CA ASP A 169 4.11 29.41 6.15
C ASP A 169 3.97 30.94 6.32
N ARG A 170 2.73 31.43 6.33
CA ARG A 170 2.41 32.86 6.59
C ARG A 170 2.96 33.36 7.92
N ALA A 171 2.87 32.56 8.98
CA ALA A 171 3.40 32.93 10.30
C ALA A 171 4.93 32.98 10.34
N THR A 172 5.62 32.21 9.49
CA THR A 172 7.09 32.17 9.44
C THR A 172 7.74 33.22 8.53
N GLN A 173 7.06 33.71 7.48
CA GLN A 173 7.71 34.56 6.46
C GLN A 173 7.35 36.06 6.50
N GLY A 174 6.21 36.43 7.10
CA GLY A 174 5.74 37.82 7.08
C GLY A 174 5.18 38.24 5.71
N GLU A 175 5.25 39.54 5.38
CA GLU A 175 4.58 40.12 4.20
C GLU A 175 5.31 39.91 2.86
N THR A 176 6.09 38.83 2.73
CA THR A 176 6.67 38.41 1.44
C THR A 176 5.67 37.55 0.63
N PRO A 177 5.86 37.38 -0.69
CA PRO A 177 5.02 36.50 -1.49
C PRO A 177 5.02 35.06 -0.92
N LEU A 178 3.84 34.44 -0.87
CA LEU A 178 3.63 33.08 -0.36
C LEU A 178 4.71 32.12 -0.89
N SER A 179 5.40 31.41 0.01
CA SER A 179 6.31 30.36 -0.43
C SER A 179 5.48 29.13 -0.77
N SER A 180 5.06 29.05 -2.03
CA SER A 180 4.27 27.95 -2.58
C SER A 180 4.95 26.57 -2.46
N SER A 181 6.13 26.46 -1.85
CA SER A 181 6.84 25.21 -1.57
C SER A 181 5.98 24.23 -0.77
N ALA A 182 5.55 24.56 0.45
CA ALA A 182 4.72 23.67 1.28
C ALA A 182 3.44 23.23 0.55
N LEU A 183 2.71 24.19 -0.03
CA LEU A 183 1.50 23.94 -0.81
C LEU A 183 1.75 23.07 -2.06
N TYR A 184 2.93 23.19 -2.69
CA TYR A 184 3.34 22.36 -3.81
C TYR A 184 3.71 20.95 -3.37
N GLY A 185 4.34 20.78 -2.20
CA GLY A 185 4.53 19.47 -1.57
C GLY A 185 3.21 18.78 -1.26
N ASP A 186 2.27 19.51 -0.64
CA ASP A 186 0.92 19.02 -0.34
C ASP A 186 0.17 18.62 -1.62
N PHE A 187 0.25 19.44 -2.67
CA PHE A 187 -0.34 19.13 -3.98
C PHE A 187 0.31 17.91 -4.65
N LEU A 188 1.64 17.80 -4.64
CA LEU A 188 2.37 16.62 -5.14
C LEU A 188 1.94 15.35 -4.40
N CYS A 189 1.76 15.42 -3.08
CA CYS A 189 1.27 14.32 -2.27
C CYS A 189 -0.14 13.90 -2.70
N LEU A 190 -1.10 14.83 -2.75
CA LEU A 190 -2.49 14.52 -3.16
C LEU A 190 -2.59 13.93 -4.58
N VAL A 191 -1.74 14.38 -5.51
CA VAL A 191 -1.66 13.81 -6.88
C VAL A 191 -1.01 12.43 -6.85
N GLY A 192 0.07 12.23 -6.09
CA GLY A 192 0.71 10.92 -5.89
C GLY A 192 -0.26 9.89 -5.34
N SER A 193 -0.99 10.24 -4.27
CA SER A 193 -2.06 9.44 -3.66
C SER A 193 -3.21 9.11 -4.62
N ALA A 194 -3.65 10.07 -5.44
CA ALA A 194 -4.65 9.83 -6.48
C ALA A 194 -4.20 8.83 -7.57
N ILE A 195 -2.90 8.85 -7.90
CA ILE A 195 -2.30 7.93 -8.87
C ILE A 195 -2.02 6.55 -8.22
N TYR A 196 -1.59 6.52 -6.96
CA TYR A 196 -1.43 5.28 -6.17
C TYR A 196 -2.77 4.57 -5.93
N ALA A 197 -3.87 5.33 -5.75
CA ALA A 197 -5.23 4.79 -5.75
C ALA A 197 -5.57 4.06 -7.06
N CYS A 198 -5.14 4.59 -8.22
CA CYS A 198 -5.28 3.89 -9.51
C CYS A 198 -4.47 2.59 -9.56
N SER A 199 -3.25 2.57 -9.00
CA SER A 199 -2.44 1.34 -8.86
C SER A 199 -3.18 0.29 -8.03
N ASN A 200 -3.62 0.65 -6.82
CA ASN A 200 -4.31 -0.26 -5.89
C ASN A 200 -5.59 -0.87 -6.47
N VAL A 201 -6.44 -0.04 -7.11
CA VAL A 201 -7.71 -0.49 -7.72
C VAL A 201 -7.48 -1.36 -8.95
N GLY A 202 -6.50 -1.01 -9.79
CA GLY A 202 -6.10 -1.85 -10.92
C GLY A 202 -5.48 -3.19 -10.48
N GLN A 203 -4.71 -3.19 -9.39
CA GLN A 203 -4.17 -4.41 -8.78
C GLN A 203 -5.28 -5.32 -8.24
N GLU A 204 -6.27 -4.79 -7.51
CA GLU A 204 -7.43 -5.58 -7.06
C GLU A 204 -8.13 -6.24 -8.26
N TYR A 205 -8.43 -5.45 -9.31
CA TYR A 205 -9.08 -5.94 -10.51
C TYR A 205 -8.30 -7.07 -11.20
N LEU A 206 -6.99 -6.92 -11.41
CA LEU A 206 -6.18 -7.93 -12.10
C LEU A 206 -5.93 -9.18 -11.23
N VAL A 207 -5.72 -9.03 -9.92
CA VAL A 207 -5.49 -10.16 -9.00
C VAL A 207 -6.74 -11.03 -8.84
N LYS A 208 -7.92 -10.41 -8.65
CA LYS A 208 -9.19 -11.16 -8.51
C LYS A 208 -9.63 -11.82 -9.81
N LYS A 209 -9.44 -11.18 -10.96
CA LYS A 209 -10.10 -11.60 -12.23
C LYS A 209 -9.78 -13.02 -12.71
N ARG A 210 -8.56 -13.55 -12.48
CA ARG A 210 -8.23 -14.92 -12.94
C ARG A 210 -7.09 -15.64 -12.22
N ASN A 211 -6.90 -15.41 -10.92
CA ASN A 211 -5.99 -16.18 -10.06
C ASN A 211 -4.47 -16.14 -10.40
N ARG A 212 -4.04 -15.59 -11.56
CA ARG A 212 -2.65 -15.50 -12.05
C ARG A 212 -1.76 -14.49 -11.29
N ARG A 213 -1.75 -14.54 -9.95
CA ARG A 213 -0.97 -13.63 -9.07
C ARG A 213 0.50 -13.53 -9.47
N LEU A 214 1.11 -14.62 -9.91
CA LEU A 214 2.53 -14.69 -10.31
C LEU A 214 2.80 -13.93 -11.63
N GLU A 215 1.88 -14.02 -12.61
CA GLU A 215 1.98 -13.25 -13.86
C GLU A 215 1.87 -11.76 -13.59
N PHE A 216 0.86 -11.37 -12.81
CA PHE A 216 0.63 -9.99 -12.39
C PHE A 216 1.87 -9.43 -11.70
N LEU A 217 2.35 -10.11 -10.64
CA LEU A 217 3.40 -9.59 -9.79
C LEU A 217 4.75 -9.56 -10.52
N GLY A 218 5.02 -10.55 -11.38
CA GLY A 218 6.19 -10.58 -12.24
C GLY A 218 6.17 -9.51 -13.34
N MET A 219 5.02 -9.24 -13.95
CA MET A 219 4.90 -8.17 -14.96
C MET A 219 4.92 -6.78 -14.34
N MET A 220 4.32 -6.57 -13.16
CA MET A 220 4.51 -5.33 -12.39
C MET A 220 5.99 -5.12 -12.05
N GLY A 221 6.73 -6.19 -11.69
CA GLY A 221 8.18 -6.14 -11.53
C GLY A 221 8.91 -5.71 -12.81
N ALA A 222 8.68 -6.39 -13.93
CA ALA A 222 9.37 -6.08 -15.18
C ALA A 222 9.05 -4.68 -15.73
N CYS A 223 7.77 -4.31 -15.76
CA CYS A 223 7.32 -2.98 -16.21
C CYS A 223 7.80 -1.87 -15.25
N GLY A 224 7.67 -2.07 -13.94
CA GLY A 224 8.11 -1.12 -12.92
C GLY A 224 9.62 -0.93 -12.90
N PHE A 225 10.39 -2.02 -13.06
CA PHE A 225 11.86 -1.96 -13.13
C PHE A 225 12.35 -1.18 -14.35
N LEU A 226 11.71 -1.31 -15.51
CA LEU A 226 12.05 -0.54 -16.71
C LEU A 226 11.81 0.97 -16.50
N ILE A 227 10.66 1.34 -15.92
CA ILE A 227 10.30 2.75 -15.67
C ILE A 227 11.21 3.35 -14.59
N SER A 228 11.34 2.67 -13.45
CA SER A 228 12.19 3.13 -12.34
C SER A 228 13.68 3.16 -12.71
N SER A 229 14.19 2.28 -13.57
CA SER A 229 15.58 2.37 -14.07
C SER A 229 15.84 3.64 -14.88
N ILE A 230 14.85 4.10 -15.66
CA ILE A 230 14.92 5.38 -16.38
C ILE A 230 14.91 6.55 -15.38
N GLN A 231 14.03 6.50 -14.37
CA GLN A 231 14.01 7.50 -13.31
C GLN A 231 15.33 7.53 -12.49
N VAL A 232 15.92 6.39 -12.13
CA VAL A 232 17.23 6.32 -11.45
C VAL A 232 18.31 7.01 -12.29
N TYR A 233 18.38 6.72 -13.59
CA TYR A 233 19.35 7.35 -14.49
C TYR A 233 19.18 8.88 -14.56
N ILE A 234 17.94 9.38 -14.55
CA ILE A 234 17.63 10.82 -14.65
C ILE A 234 17.83 11.57 -13.32
N PHE A 235 17.41 10.99 -12.19
CA PHE A 235 17.31 11.71 -10.91
C PHE A 235 18.36 11.33 -9.87
N GLU A 236 18.95 10.14 -9.96
CA GLU A 236 19.83 9.58 -8.91
C GLU A 236 21.21 9.11 -9.42
N GLY A 237 21.43 9.08 -10.74
CA GLY A 237 22.64 8.51 -11.35
C GLY A 237 23.96 9.14 -10.87
N GLU A 238 23.96 10.44 -10.57
CA GLU A 238 25.13 11.12 -9.98
C GLU A 238 25.29 10.77 -8.49
N THR A 239 24.23 10.85 -7.69
CA THR A 239 24.21 10.45 -6.27
C THR A 239 24.71 9.02 -6.09
N LEU A 240 24.20 8.10 -6.91
CA LEU A 240 24.53 6.67 -6.88
C LEU A 240 25.99 6.41 -7.26
N ARG A 241 26.55 7.18 -8.21
CA ARG A 241 27.95 7.12 -8.63
C ARG A 241 28.91 7.68 -7.58
N ASN A 242 28.49 8.71 -6.85
CA ASN A 242 29.28 9.39 -5.82
C ASN A 242 29.10 8.79 -4.41
N THR A 243 28.24 7.76 -4.27
CA THR A 243 27.99 7.08 -3.00
C THR A 243 29.12 6.11 -2.63
N GLU A 244 29.77 6.33 -1.49
CA GLU A 244 30.68 5.34 -0.88
C GLU A 244 29.88 4.25 -0.15
N TRP A 245 29.98 3.02 -0.65
CA TRP A 245 29.24 1.87 -0.12
C TRP A 245 30.00 1.17 1.00
N THR A 246 29.45 1.23 2.22
CA THR A 246 29.88 0.40 3.35
C THR A 246 29.09 -0.90 3.37
N SER A 247 29.63 -1.96 3.99
CA SER A 247 28.87 -3.21 4.19
C SER A 247 27.56 -2.99 4.95
N SER A 248 27.53 -2.02 5.87
CA SER A 248 26.36 -1.68 6.69
C SER A 248 25.30 -0.90 5.89
N SER A 249 25.69 0.06 5.05
CA SER A 249 24.75 0.78 4.17
C SER A 249 24.22 -0.12 3.06
N ALA A 250 25.05 -1.01 2.50
CA ALA A 250 24.62 -2.05 1.56
C ALA A 250 23.62 -3.03 2.19
N LEU A 251 23.86 -3.48 3.43
CA LEU A 251 22.92 -4.35 4.15
C LEU A 251 21.61 -3.61 4.50
N CYS A 252 21.67 -2.32 4.84
CA CYS A 252 20.49 -1.49 5.08
C CYS A 252 19.64 -1.33 3.80
N MET A 253 20.28 -1.10 2.66
CA MET A 253 19.64 -1.08 1.33
C MET A 253 19.01 -2.44 0.97
N ALA A 254 19.73 -3.55 1.16
CA ALA A 254 19.20 -4.89 0.94
C ALA A 254 18.00 -5.21 1.86
N GLY A 255 18.05 -4.76 3.13
CA GLY A 255 16.96 -4.85 4.09
C GLY A 255 15.70 -4.11 3.63
N TYR A 256 15.85 -2.87 3.13
CA TYR A 256 14.75 -2.14 2.50
C TYR A 256 14.14 -2.92 1.33
N ILE A 257 14.98 -3.29 0.35
CA ILE A 257 14.55 -3.93 -0.89
C ILE A 257 13.82 -5.24 -0.62
N PHE A 258 14.34 -6.07 0.29
CA PHE A 258 13.70 -7.33 0.68
C PHE A 258 12.38 -7.10 1.44
N THR A 259 12.32 -6.12 2.33
CA THR A 259 11.09 -5.80 3.09
C THR A 259 9.99 -5.27 2.17
N LEU A 260 10.34 -4.43 1.19
CA LEU A 260 9.39 -3.93 0.20
C LEU A 260 8.93 -5.05 -0.76
N PHE A 261 9.82 -5.95 -1.17
CA PHE A 261 9.47 -7.15 -1.93
C PHE A 261 8.49 -8.06 -1.18
N LEU A 262 8.69 -8.26 0.13
CA LEU A 262 7.71 -8.95 0.97
C LEU A 262 6.39 -8.17 1.02
N MET A 263 6.42 -6.84 1.18
CA MET A 263 5.21 -6.00 1.20
C MET A 263 4.37 -6.20 -0.07
N TYR A 264 4.94 -6.01 -1.27
CA TYR A 264 4.26 -6.25 -2.55
C TYR A 264 3.76 -7.71 -2.68
N THR A 265 4.56 -8.68 -2.22
CA THR A 265 4.18 -10.09 -2.19
C THR A 265 2.94 -10.34 -1.34
N PHE A 266 2.89 -9.83 -0.11
CA PHE A 266 1.76 -10.00 0.79
C PHE A 266 0.54 -9.17 0.39
N THR A 267 0.72 -7.96 -0.15
CA THR A 267 -0.36 -7.16 -0.75
C THR A 267 -1.03 -7.88 -1.93
N SER A 268 -0.26 -8.56 -2.78
CA SER A 268 -0.85 -9.39 -3.86
C SER A 268 -1.59 -10.64 -3.36
N ILE A 269 -1.38 -11.07 -2.10
CA ILE A 269 -2.16 -12.12 -1.43
C ILE A 269 -3.40 -11.51 -0.78
N PHE A 270 -3.27 -10.36 -0.12
CA PHE A 270 -4.37 -9.59 0.48
C PHE A 270 -5.46 -9.30 -0.55
N MET A 271 -5.08 -8.77 -1.72
CA MET A 271 -6.00 -8.38 -2.80
C MET A 271 -6.77 -9.54 -3.45
N LYS A 272 -6.51 -10.80 -3.07
CA LYS A 272 -7.39 -11.94 -3.45
C LYS A 272 -8.67 -12.01 -2.60
N SER A 273 -8.59 -11.61 -1.32
CA SER A 273 -9.67 -11.82 -0.34
C SER A 273 -10.21 -10.50 0.22
N GLY A 274 -9.36 -9.49 0.41
CA GLY A 274 -9.77 -8.12 0.70
C GLY A 274 -10.05 -7.31 -0.58
N ASP A 275 -10.22 -6.00 -0.42
CA ASP A 275 -10.34 -5.03 -1.49
C ASP A 275 -9.36 -3.86 -1.29
N ALA A 276 -9.21 -3.01 -2.30
CA ALA A 276 -8.27 -1.89 -2.27
C ALA A 276 -8.56 -0.85 -1.16
N ALA A 277 -9.82 -0.73 -0.69
CA ALA A 277 -10.17 0.22 0.35
C ALA A 277 -9.79 -0.31 1.74
N ILE A 278 -10.11 -1.58 2.05
CA ILE A 278 -9.67 -2.25 3.29
C ILE A 278 -8.14 -2.35 3.34
N PHE A 279 -7.48 -2.50 2.18
CA PHE A 279 -6.02 -2.44 2.08
C PHE A 279 -5.47 -1.11 2.58
N ASN A 280 -5.86 0.01 1.97
CA ASN A 280 -5.37 1.34 2.35
C ASN A 280 -5.75 1.71 3.79
N LEU A 281 -6.97 1.33 4.23
CA LEU A 281 -7.41 1.48 5.62
C LEU A 281 -6.53 0.72 6.64
N SER A 282 -5.90 -0.39 6.21
CA SER A 282 -4.94 -1.13 7.05
C SER A 282 -3.57 -0.44 7.10
N LEU A 283 -3.18 0.25 6.02
CA LEU A 283 -1.88 0.93 5.94
C LEU A 283 -1.77 2.07 6.96
N LEU A 284 -2.86 2.79 7.24
CA LEU A 284 -2.89 3.95 8.17
C LEU A 284 -2.42 3.66 9.60
N THR A 285 -2.31 2.39 10.00
CA THR A 285 -1.63 2.02 11.25
C THR A 285 -0.14 2.37 11.22
N SER A 286 0.51 2.22 10.05
CA SER A 286 1.89 2.63 9.78
C SER A 286 2.02 4.14 9.76
N ASP A 287 1.06 4.85 9.16
CA ASP A 287 1.05 6.32 9.09
C ASP A 287 0.94 6.92 10.51
N PHE A 288 0.11 6.30 11.36
CA PHE A 288 0.05 6.64 12.79
C PHE A 288 1.39 6.38 13.51
N PHE A 289 2.04 5.23 13.28
CA PHE A 289 3.38 4.98 13.83
C PHE A 289 4.44 5.95 13.29
N ALA A 290 4.33 6.37 12.02
CA ALA A 290 5.23 7.35 11.41
C ALA A 290 5.05 8.75 12.02
N VAL A 291 3.82 9.20 12.28
CA VAL A 291 3.54 10.47 12.97
C VAL A 291 4.01 10.43 14.43
N LEU A 292 3.85 9.29 15.12
CA LEU A 292 4.42 9.11 16.46
C LEU A 292 5.96 9.16 16.43
N ALA A 293 6.60 8.52 15.45
CA ALA A 293 8.05 8.57 15.26
C ALA A 293 8.53 10.00 14.95
N ALA A 294 7.87 10.72 14.04
CA ALA A 294 8.13 12.12 13.74
C ALA A 294 8.08 13.01 14.99
N ARG A 295 7.05 12.82 15.84
CA ARG A 295 6.91 13.61 17.07
C ARG A 295 7.90 13.24 18.17
N PHE A 296 8.20 11.95 18.38
CA PHE A 296 8.97 11.49 19.55
C PHE A 296 10.43 11.14 19.28
N LEU A 297 10.79 10.68 18.08
CA LEU A 297 12.18 10.39 17.68
C LEU A 297 12.83 11.59 16.99
N PHE A 298 12.06 12.34 16.19
CA PHE A 298 12.58 13.43 15.35
C PHE A 298 12.18 14.84 15.81
N ASN A 299 11.42 14.95 16.90
CA ASN A 299 11.02 16.20 17.56
C ASN A 299 10.31 17.23 16.65
N GLU A 300 9.56 16.78 15.64
CA GLU A 300 8.78 17.70 14.79
C GLU A 300 7.75 18.51 15.61
N GLN A 301 7.70 19.82 15.36
CA GLN A 301 6.77 20.75 16.01
C GLN A 301 5.44 20.78 15.25
N LEU A 302 4.51 19.92 15.66
CA LEU A 302 3.15 19.84 15.12
C LEU A 302 2.26 20.95 15.68
N SER A 303 1.43 21.55 14.81
CA SER A 303 0.47 22.60 15.19
C SER A 303 -0.73 22.04 15.95
N SER A 304 -1.48 22.89 16.65
CA SER A 304 -2.77 22.49 17.24
C SER A 304 -3.83 22.10 16.20
N LEU A 305 -3.79 22.72 15.02
CA LEU A 305 -4.66 22.37 13.88
C LEU A 305 -4.34 20.98 13.31
N TYR A 306 -3.07 20.58 13.31
CA TYR A 306 -2.64 19.26 12.84
C TYR A 306 -3.33 18.13 13.64
N PHE A 307 -3.43 18.27 14.98
CA PHE A 307 -4.16 17.31 15.82
C PHE A 307 -5.67 17.29 15.53
N VAL A 308 -6.28 18.41 15.10
CA VAL A 308 -7.69 18.46 14.68
C VAL A 308 -7.88 17.73 13.35
N GLY A 309 -7.01 17.97 12.37
CA GLY A 309 -7.02 17.27 11.08
C GLY A 309 -6.85 15.76 11.23
N PHE A 310 -5.87 15.35 12.04
CA PHE A 310 -5.66 13.96 12.43
C PHE A 310 -6.89 13.34 13.13
N GLY A 311 -7.49 14.05 14.09
CA GLY A 311 -8.69 13.59 14.79
C GLY A 311 -9.90 13.38 13.87
N LEU A 312 -10.07 14.21 12.84
CA LEU A 312 -11.11 14.04 11.82
C LEU A 312 -10.85 12.80 10.94
N ILE A 313 -9.60 12.56 10.54
CA ILE A 313 -9.20 11.36 9.80
C ILE A 313 -9.48 10.09 10.63
N ILE A 314 -9.08 10.06 11.90
CA ILE A 314 -9.37 8.95 12.83
C ILE A 314 -10.88 8.72 13.01
N ALA A 315 -11.68 9.79 13.12
CA ALA A 315 -13.14 9.66 13.18
C ALA A 315 -13.72 9.03 11.90
N GLY A 316 -13.25 9.43 10.72
CA GLY A 316 -13.65 8.84 9.44
C GLY A 316 -13.32 7.35 9.37
N ILE A 317 -12.12 6.94 9.79
CA ILE A 317 -11.66 5.55 9.83
C ILE A 317 -12.52 4.69 10.75
N ILE A 318 -12.92 5.21 11.91
CA ILE A 318 -13.80 4.50 12.85
C ILE A 318 -15.20 4.30 12.23
N ILE A 319 -15.76 5.34 11.59
CA ILE A 319 -17.05 5.25 10.90
C ILE A 319 -16.99 4.26 9.72
N TYR A 320 -15.86 4.20 9.00
CA TYR A 320 -15.65 3.22 7.95
C TYR A 320 -15.60 1.79 8.49
N ASN A 321 -14.76 1.51 9.50
CA ASN A 321 -14.61 0.16 10.07
C ASN A 321 -15.88 -0.38 10.74
N GLN A 322 -16.80 0.49 11.19
CA GLN A 322 -18.10 0.10 11.72
C GLN A 322 -19.15 -0.21 10.64
N SER A 323 -18.83 0.01 9.36
CA SER A 323 -19.70 -0.26 8.22
C SER A 323 -19.52 -1.69 7.70
N PRO A 324 -20.57 -2.32 7.12
CA PRO A 324 -20.40 -3.60 6.45
C PRO A 324 -19.49 -3.44 5.21
N PRO A 325 -18.59 -4.40 4.92
CA PRO A 325 -17.63 -4.29 3.82
C PRO A 325 -18.32 -4.08 2.46
N PRO A 326 -17.69 -3.34 1.53
CA PRO A 326 -18.30 -3.03 0.25
C PRO A 326 -18.49 -4.30 -0.60
N THR A 327 -19.70 -4.49 -1.12
CA THR A 327 -19.97 -5.62 -2.03
C THR A 327 -19.57 -5.25 -3.45
N THR A 328 -18.67 -6.05 -4.03
CA THR A 328 -18.08 -5.86 -5.36
C THR A 328 -18.38 -7.08 -6.23
N ASP A 329 -18.65 -6.88 -7.52
CA ASP A 329 -19.02 -7.98 -8.43
C ASP A 329 -17.88 -9.03 -8.54
N SER A 330 -16.62 -8.59 -8.39
CA SER A 330 -15.42 -9.46 -8.32
C SER A 330 -15.39 -10.37 -7.09
N THR A 331 -15.72 -9.86 -5.90
CA THR A 331 -15.81 -10.65 -4.66
C THR A 331 -16.92 -11.68 -4.75
N THR A 332 -18.06 -11.30 -5.35
CA THR A 332 -19.20 -12.21 -5.58
C THR A 332 -18.81 -13.38 -6.49
N ALA A 333 -18.02 -13.13 -7.53
CA ALA A 333 -17.52 -14.17 -8.42
C ALA A 333 -16.55 -15.15 -7.71
N VAL A 334 -15.66 -14.64 -6.84
CA VAL A 334 -14.71 -15.47 -6.07
C VAL A 334 -15.46 -16.37 -5.07
N GLU A 335 -16.41 -15.81 -4.31
CA GLU A 335 -17.25 -16.61 -3.38
C GLU A 335 -18.01 -17.73 -4.11
N LEU A 336 -18.51 -17.47 -5.32
CA LEU A 336 -19.21 -18.47 -6.12
C LEU A 336 -18.26 -19.57 -6.62
N GLN A 337 -17.02 -19.25 -6.99
CA GLN A 337 -16.03 -20.26 -7.35
C GLN A 337 -15.62 -21.11 -6.14
N GLU A 338 -15.36 -20.50 -4.99
CA GLU A 338 -14.99 -21.21 -3.75
C GLU A 338 -16.13 -22.13 -3.26
N LYS A 339 -17.39 -21.66 -3.33
CA LYS A 339 -18.56 -22.50 -3.04
C LYS A 339 -18.77 -23.63 -4.05
N VAL A 340 -18.27 -23.51 -5.28
CA VAL A 340 -18.30 -24.59 -6.29
C VAL A 340 -17.17 -25.60 -6.09
N GLU A 341 -15.96 -25.18 -5.70
CA GLU A 341 -14.86 -26.10 -5.34
C GLU A 341 -15.12 -26.85 -4.00
N LEU A 342 -15.92 -26.26 -3.10
CA LEU A 342 -16.32 -26.88 -1.83
C LEU A 342 -17.54 -27.83 -1.94
N LEU A 343 -18.22 -27.90 -3.10
CA LEU A 343 -19.25 -28.90 -3.33
C LEU A 343 -18.59 -30.26 -3.63
N PRO A 344 -18.91 -31.35 -2.91
CA PRO A 344 -18.35 -32.66 -3.20
C PRO A 344 -18.77 -33.11 -4.60
N THR A 345 -17.79 -33.44 -5.44
CA THR A 345 -18.00 -33.92 -6.81
C THR A 345 -18.55 -35.36 -6.83
N HIS A 346 -19.82 -35.48 -6.47
CA HIS A 346 -20.65 -36.65 -6.77
C HIS A 346 -20.86 -36.75 -8.28
N HIS A 347 -19.83 -37.23 -8.98
CA HIS A 347 -19.97 -37.79 -10.31
C HIS A 347 -20.85 -39.06 -10.25
N MET A 348 -21.60 -39.26 -11.33
CA MET A 348 -22.46 -40.42 -11.57
C MET A 348 -21.63 -41.65 -11.96
#